data_AF-A0A9D4FFP4-F1
#
_entry.id   AF-A0A9D4FFP4-F1
#
_cell.length_a   1.000
_cell.length_b   1.000
_cell.length_c   1.000
_cell.angle_alpha   90.00
_cell.angle_beta   90.00
_cell.angle_gamma   90.00
#
_symmetry.space_group_name_H-M   'P 1'
#
loop_
_entity.id
_entity.type
_entity.pdbx_description
1 polymer ?
#
loop_
_entity_poly.entity_id
_entity_poly.type
_entity_poly.pdbx_seq_one_letter_code
_entity_poly.pdbx_strand_id
1 'polypeptide(L)'
;MMLQCFALLSDDALSRFINYGRGALQTLEGFHAYGKIMLGVNLDACAQLCLAETSFPCASLDCVFVKSSRQLSQYIAANMYGIRTDFDPGYEVMHYELIGMLSEVYRIVQKVCLHVY
;
A
#
# COMPACT_ATOMS: atom_id res chain seq x y z
N MET A 1 29.00 -7.30 -20.25
CA MET A 1 29.25 -7.37 -18.79
C MET A 1 28.28 -6.38 -18.14
N MET A 2 27.10 -6.86 -17.73
CA MET A 2 25.98 -6.04 -17.25
C MET A 2 26.03 -6.05 -15.73
N LEU A 3 26.24 -4.89 -15.08
CA LEU A 3 26.20 -4.78 -13.62
C LEU A 3 24.78 -5.12 -13.14
N GLN A 4 24.60 -6.31 -12.55
CA GLN A 4 23.51 -6.55 -11.62
C GLN A 4 23.78 -5.72 -10.37
N CYS A 5 23.01 -4.66 -10.16
CA CYS A 5 22.92 -4.00 -8.87
C CYS A 5 22.31 -4.99 -7.87
N PHE A 6 23.15 -5.80 -7.23
CA PHE A 6 22.87 -6.28 -5.88
C PHE A 6 22.96 -5.06 -4.95
N ALA A 7 21.91 -4.24 -4.95
CA ALA A 7 21.70 -3.34 -3.83
C ALA A 7 21.37 -4.23 -2.63
N LEU A 8 22.32 -4.32 -1.70
CA LEU A 8 22.09 -4.66 -0.30
C LEU A 8 21.06 -3.64 0.25
N LEU A 9 19.76 -3.91 0.01
CA LEU A 9 18.64 -3.23 0.66
C LEU A 9 18.60 -3.72 2.12
N SER A 10 19.47 -3.13 2.94
CA SER A 10 19.49 -3.33 4.39
C SER A 10 18.81 -2.16 5.12
N ASP A 11 17.76 -1.62 4.51
CA ASP A 11 16.56 -1.18 5.21
C ASP A 11 15.43 -2.03 4.62
N ASP A 12 14.77 -2.83 5.46
CA ASP A 12 13.69 -3.71 5.04
C ASP A 12 12.64 -2.89 4.27
N ALA A 13 12.37 -3.21 3.01
CA ALA A 13 11.47 -2.42 2.17
C ALA A 13 10.09 -2.27 2.81
N LEU A 14 9.67 -3.26 3.59
CA LEU A 14 8.44 -3.25 4.36
C LEU A 14 8.44 -2.19 5.48
N SER A 15 9.60 -1.87 6.06
CA SER A 15 9.74 -0.83 7.11
C SER A 15 9.32 0.57 6.64
N ARG A 16 9.23 0.78 5.32
CA ARG A 16 8.74 2.04 4.72
C ARG A 16 7.22 2.13 4.66
N PHE A 17 6.52 1.06 5.04
CA PHE A 17 5.08 0.97 5.03
C PHE A 17 4.52 0.82 6.45
N ILE A 18 3.37 1.44 6.70
CA ILE A 18 2.58 1.20 7.90
C ILE A 18 1.52 0.18 7.57
N ASN A 19 1.33 -0.79 8.46
CA ASN A 19 0.16 -1.64 8.44
C ASN A 19 -1.06 -0.81 8.88
N TYR A 20 -1.88 -0.40 7.92
CA TYR A 20 -3.07 0.42 8.17
C TYR A 20 -4.16 -0.40 8.88
N GLY A 21 -4.31 -1.67 8.50
CA GLY A 21 -5.23 -2.58 9.17
C GLY A 21 -5.78 -3.68 8.26
N ARG A 22 -6.70 -4.47 8.84
CA ARG A 22 -7.40 -5.54 8.13
C ARG A 22 -8.45 -4.95 7.19
N GLY A 23 -8.19 -4.99 5.90
CA GLY A 23 -9.10 -4.55 4.87
C GLY A 23 -8.42 -4.39 3.52
N ALA A 24 -9.16 -3.85 2.57
CA ALA A 24 -8.66 -3.49 1.23
C ALA A 24 -9.20 -2.12 0.84
N LEU A 25 -8.59 -1.45 -0.13
CA LEU A 25 -9.15 -0.21 -0.68
C LEU A 25 -10.58 -0.42 -1.19
N GLN A 26 -11.42 0.60 -1.02
CA GLN A 26 -12.79 0.54 -1.52
C GLN A 26 -12.82 0.38 -3.04
N THR A 27 -13.78 -0.41 -3.52
CA THR A 27 -14.11 -0.46 -4.94
C THR A 27 -15.20 0.57 -5.21
N LEU A 28 -14.89 1.63 -5.94
CA LEU A 28 -15.87 2.60 -6.41
C LEU A 28 -16.30 2.21 -7.82
N GLU A 29 -17.59 2.34 -8.13
CA GLU A 29 -18.12 1.99 -9.45
C GLU A 29 -17.40 2.80 -10.55
N GLY A 30 -16.91 2.10 -11.59
CA GLY A 30 -16.14 2.73 -12.67
C GLY A 30 -14.70 3.13 -12.30
N PHE A 31 -14.21 2.80 -11.11
CA PHE A 31 -12.88 3.17 -10.65
C PHE A 31 -12.00 1.97 -10.33
N HIS A 32 -10.80 1.95 -10.92
CA HIS A 32 -9.80 0.93 -10.65
C HIS A 32 -8.83 1.42 -9.57
N ALA A 33 -9.04 0.95 -8.34
CA ALA A 33 -8.17 1.30 -7.21
C ALA A 33 -6.74 0.74 -7.36
N TYR A 34 -6.56 -0.35 -8.11
CA TYR A 34 -5.27 -1.02 -8.26
C TYR A 34 -4.71 -0.86 -9.66
N GLY A 35 -3.45 -0.42 -9.73
CA GLY A 35 -2.70 -0.33 -10.98
C GLY A 35 -2.02 -1.65 -11.37
N LYS A 36 -1.80 -2.54 -10.40
CA LYS A 36 -1.10 -3.81 -10.64
C LYS A 36 -1.54 -4.90 -9.67
N ILE A 37 -1.68 -6.13 -10.18
CA ILE A 37 -1.97 -7.32 -9.37
C ILE A 37 -0.88 -8.36 -9.64
N MET A 38 -0.36 -8.96 -8.59
CA MET A 38 0.72 -9.96 -8.62
C MET A 38 0.30 -11.18 -7.80
N LEU A 39 0.75 -12.37 -8.22
CA LEU A 39 0.46 -13.64 -7.55
C LEU A 39 1.75 -14.30 -7.08
N GLY A 40 1.69 -14.98 -5.93
CA GLY A 40 2.82 -15.77 -5.43
C GLY A 40 4.00 -14.93 -4.92
N VAL A 41 3.80 -13.63 -4.68
CA VAL A 41 4.83 -12.72 -4.17
C VAL A 41 4.65 -12.55 -2.66
N ASN A 42 5.73 -12.70 -1.89
CA ASN A 42 5.70 -12.45 -0.45
C ASN A 42 5.56 -10.94 -0.14
N LEU A 43 5.36 -10.60 1.13
CA LEU A 43 5.10 -9.22 1.54
C LEU A 43 6.30 -8.29 1.25
N ASP A 44 7.52 -8.70 1.62
CA ASP A 44 8.73 -7.86 1.46
C ASP A 44 9.05 -7.60 -0.02
N ALA A 45 8.97 -8.63 -0.86
CA ALA A 45 9.14 -8.49 -2.30
C ALA A 45 8.05 -7.61 -2.92
N CYS A 46 6.82 -7.64 -2.38
CA CYS A 46 5.76 -6.74 -2.82
C CYS A 46 6.08 -5.28 -2.45
N ALA A 47 6.60 -5.03 -1.24
CA ALA A 47 7.02 -3.70 -0.83
C ALA A 47 8.15 -3.19 -1.75
N GLN A 48 9.15 -4.02 -2.06
CA GLN A 48 10.20 -3.69 -3.03
C GLN A 48 9.63 -3.36 -4.41
N LEU A 49 8.68 -4.15 -4.91
CA LEU A 49 8.05 -3.92 -6.22
C LEU A 49 7.21 -2.65 -6.24
N CYS A 50 6.55 -2.28 -5.15
CA CYS A 50 5.86 -1.00 -5.02
C CYS A 50 6.85 0.16 -5.09
N LEU A 51 7.96 0.09 -4.35
CA LEU A 51 9.00 1.12 -4.35
C LEU A 51 9.71 1.26 -5.71
N ALA A 52 9.76 0.19 -6.49
CA ALA A 52 10.38 0.16 -7.82
C ALA A 52 9.38 0.39 -8.97
N GLU A 53 8.09 0.56 -8.69
CA GLU A 53 7.07 0.78 -9.72
C GLU A 53 7.21 2.16 -10.35
N THR A 54 7.22 2.21 -11.68
CA THR A 54 7.46 3.45 -12.44
C THR A 54 6.30 3.83 -13.33
N SER A 55 5.35 2.91 -13.59
CA SER A 55 4.16 3.20 -14.38
C SER A 55 3.13 4.06 -13.64
N PHE A 56 3.16 4.02 -12.30
CA PHE A 56 2.39 4.89 -11.42
C PHE A 56 3.13 5.06 -10.07
N PRO A 57 2.90 6.16 -9.34
CA PRO A 57 3.52 6.37 -8.04
C PRO A 57 2.84 5.48 -6.98
N CYS A 58 3.35 4.27 -6.79
CA CYS A 58 2.78 3.33 -5.82
C CYS A 58 2.82 3.91 -4.40
N ALA A 59 1.66 3.96 -3.76
CA ALA A 59 1.41 4.58 -2.46
C ALA A 59 0.95 3.57 -1.40
N SER A 60 0.34 2.46 -1.83
CA SER A 60 -0.16 1.42 -0.94
C SER A 60 -0.20 0.06 -1.62
N LEU A 61 -0.40 -0.98 -0.80
CA LEU A 61 -0.59 -2.34 -1.27
C LEU A 61 -1.55 -3.14 -0.39
N ASP A 62 -2.34 -4.00 -1.03
CA ASP A 62 -3.24 -4.95 -0.38
C ASP A 62 -2.73 -6.38 -0.49
N CYS A 63 -2.64 -7.05 0.66
CA CYS A 63 -2.16 -8.41 0.79
C CYS A 63 -3.31 -9.38 1.00
N VAL A 64 -3.77 -10.03 -0.06
CA VAL A 64 -4.82 -11.06 0.01
C VAL A 64 -4.17 -12.41 0.30
N PHE A 65 -4.42 -12.98 1.48
CA PHE A 65 -3.75 -14.19 1.94
C PHE A 65 -4.27 -15.45 1.24
N VAL A 66 -5.59 -15.62 1.14
CA VAL A 66 -6.22 -16.81 0.54
C VAL A 66 -5.76 -17.06 -0.90
N LYS A 67 -5.60 -15.99 -1.67
CA LYS A 67 -5.25 -16.06 -3.09
C LYS A 67 -3.76 -15.86 -3.34
N SER A 68 -2.96 -15.68 -2.28
CA SER A 68 -1.56 -15.25 -2.37
C SER A 68 -1.37 -14.09 -3.35
N SER A 69 -2.31 -13.14 -3.33
CA SER A 69 -2.33 -12.00 -4.25
C SER A 69 -1.84 -10.74 -3.56
N ARG A 70 -1.18 -9.89 -4.34
CA ARG A 70 -0.67 -8.60 -3.93
C ARG A 70 -1.17 -7.56 -4.92
N GLN A 71 -1.83 -6.52 -4.43
CA GLN A 71 -2.47 -5.52 -5.27
C GLN A 71 -1.86 -4.16 -4.95
N LEU A 72 -1.19 -3.54 -5.92
CA LEU A 72 -0.53 -2.26 -5.75
C LEU A 72 -1.44 -1.12 -6.18
N SER A 73 -1.40 -0.01 -5.45
CA SER A 73 -2.22 1.17 -5.73
C SER A 73 -1.40 2.45 -5.61
N GLN A 74 -1.79 3.45 -6.40
CA GLN A 74 -1.32 4.83 -6.23
C GLN A 74 -2.12 5.62 -5.17
N TYR A 75 -3.14 5.00 -4.58
CA TYR A 75 -4.05 5.61 -3.63
C TYR A 75 -3.83 5.03 -2.23
N ILE A 76 -4.04 5.84 -1.20
CA ILE A 76 -4.14 5.40 0.19
C ILE A 76 -5.61 5.37 0.62
N ALA A 77 -5.92 4.77 1.76
CA ALA A 77 -7.27 4.70 2.31
C ALA A 77 -7.93 6.08 2.40
N ALA A 78 -7.16 7.12 2.74
CA ALA A 78 -7.67 8.50 2.80
C ALA A 78 -8.17 9.03 1.44
N ASN A 79 -7.63 8.56 0.31
CA ASN A 79 -8.13 8.91 -1.02
C ASN A 79 -9.40 8.12 -1.39
N MET A 80 -9.65 6.99 -0.73
CA MET A 80 -10.66 6.00 -1.08
C MET A 80 -11.78 5.88 -0.04
N TYR A 81 -11.98 6.93 0.77
CA TYR A 81 -12.99 6.97 1.84
C TYR A 81 -12.81 5.85 2.88
N GLY A 82 -11.58 5.44 3.13
CA GLY A 82 -11.21 4.37 4.08
C GLY A 82 -10.93 3.03 3.41
N ILE A 83 -10.91 1.98 4.23
CA ILE A 83 -10.79 0.59 3.79
C ILE A 83 -12.13 -0.13 3.90
N ARG A 84 -12.38 -1.03 2.95
CA ARG A 84 -13.48 -1.99 3.00
C ARG A 84 -13.12 -3.14 3.94
N THR A 85 -14.07 -3.58 4.75
CA THR A 85 -13.90 -4.69 5.72
C THR A 85 -14.97 -5.77 5.64
N ASP A 86 -16.03 -5.56 4.87
CA ASP A 86 -17.06 -6.55 4.53
C ASP A 86 -16.52 -7.52 3.48
N PHE A 87 -15.88 -8.59 3.96
CA PHE A 87 -15.49 -9.71 3.12
C PHE A 87 -16.14 -10.99 3.63
N ASP A 88 -16.32 -11.94 2.72
CA ASP A 88 -16.76 -13.29 3.06
C ASP A 88 -15.84 -13.91 4.13
N PRO A 89 -16.39 -14.74 5.03
CA PRO A 89 -15.59 -15.46 6.01
C PRO A 89 -14.42 -16.21 5.37
N GLY A 90 -13.24 -16.08 5.97
CA GLY A 90 -12.00 -16.67 5.46
C GLY A 90 -11.26 -15.80 4.44
N TYR A 91 -11.85 -14.73 3.92
CA TYR A 91 -11.13 -13.77 3.09
C TYR A 91 -10.34 -12.80 3.97
N GLU A 92 -9.03 -12.96 3.98
CA GLU A 92 -8.12 -12.12 4.75
C GLU A 92 -7.32 -11.21 3.84
N VAL A 93 -7.42 -9.90 4.11
CA VAL A 93 -6.64 -8.86 3.44
C VAL A 93 -6.07 -7.91 4.49
N MET A 94 -4.80 -7.55 4.31
CA MET A 94 -4.15 -6.50 5.10
C MET A 94 -3.71 -5.37 4.18
N HIS A 95 -4.05 -4.13 4.56
CA HIS A 95 -3.71 -2.92 3.84
C HIS A 95 -2.45 -2.28 4.42
N TYR A 96 -1.52 -1.90 3.55
CA TYR A 96 -0.27 -1.22 3.91
C TYR A 96 -0.08 0.07 3.11
N GLU A 97 0.35 1.14 3.77
CA GLU A 97 0.52 2.46 3.17
C GLU A 97 1.95 2.99 3.33
N LEU A 98 2.50 3.62 2.30
CA LEU A 98 3.84 4.19 2.33
C LEU A 98 3.90 5.40 3.28
N ILE A 99 4.80 5.37 4.26
CA ILE A 99 4.93 6.39 5.33
C ILE A 99 5.07 7.82 4.77
N GLY A 100 5.78 7.98 3.65
CA GLY A 100 6.00 9.28 3.02
C GLY A 100 4.73 9.94 2.47
N MET A 101 3.76 9.15 2.01
CA MET A 101 2.49 9.65 1.45
C MET A 101 1.56 10.18 2.53
N LEU A 102 1.70 9.68 3.76
CA LEU A 102 1.00 10.23 4.91
C LEU A 102 1.50 11.62 5.25
N SER A 103 2.75 12.00 4.95
CA SER A 103 3.28 13.32 5.34
C SER A 103 2.63 14.51 4.64
N GLU A 104 2.07 14.34 3.43
CA GLU A 104 1.29 15.39 2.75
C GLU A 104 -0.10 15.54 3.35
N VAL A 105 -0.75 14.45 3.72
CA VAL A 105 -2.06 14.46 4.43
C VAL A 105 -1.88 14.91 5.88
N TYR A 106 -0.83 14.45 6.57
CA TYR A 106 -0.47 14.87 7.93
C TYR A 106 0.00 16.33 7.99
N ARG A 107 0.55 16.95 6.94
CA ARG A 107 0.77 18.41 6.92
C ARG A 107 -0.54 19.20 7.02
N ILE A 108 -1.64 18.64 6.53
CA ILE A 108 -2.98 19.25 6.63
C ILE A 108 -3.61 18.88 7.98
N VAL A 109 -3.57 17.60 8.37
CA VAL A 109 -4.18 17.12 9.62
C VAL A 109 -3.44 17.62 10.87
N GLN A 110 -2.10 17.69 10.89
CA GLN A 110 -1.36 18.30 12.00
C GLN A 110 -1.59 19.82 12.07
N LYS A 111 -1.78 20.54 10.96
CA LYS A 111 -2.18 21.96 11.03
C LYS A 111 -3.54 22.15 11.68
N VAL A 112 -4.46 21.20 11.49
CA VAL A 112 -5.79 21.23 12.11
C VAL A 112 -5.74 20.75 13.56
N CYS A 113 -4.93 19.75 13.90
CA CYS A 113 -4.80 19.22 15.26
C CYS A 113 -3.85 20.04 16.17
N LEU A 114 -2.93 20.84 15.64
CA LEU A 114 -2.05 21.76 16.40
C LEU A 114 -2.69 23.14 16.67
N HIS A 115 -3.92 23.39 16.23
CA HIS A 115 -4.69 24.61 16.57
C HIS A 115 -5.82 24.34 17.57
N VAL A 116 -5.85 23.16 18.19
CA VAL A 116 -6.83 22.79 19.23
C VAL A 116 -6.13 22.46 20.56
N TYR A 117 -4.99 23.08 20.83
CA TYR A 117 -4.38 23.13 22.16
C TYR A 117 -3.96 24.56 22.51
#